data_AF-A0A8H5WYL5-F1
#
_entry.id   AF-A0A8H5WYL5-F1
#
_cell.length_a   1.000
_cell.length_b   1.000
_cell.length_c   1.000
_cell.angle_alpha   90.00
_cell.angle_beta   90.00
_cell.angle_gamma   90.00
#
_symmetry.space_group_name_H-M   'P 1'
#
loop_
_entity.id
_entity.type
_entity.pdbx_description
1 polymer ?
#
loop_
_entity_poly.entity_id
_entity_poly.type
_entity_poly.pdbx_seq_one_letter_code
_entity_poly.pdbx_strand_id
1 'polypeptide(L)'
;MPPLSEKSYSPAETATILLDFYLLLITLHYDAQCLKVPPAEGWPGMERLLKGFGSSNMVGQVMKRIPYFDNDCEDFIHYTSRLLDYPTLPEDCGEYQEKMRYIQSNERL
;
A
#
# COMPACT_ATOMS: atom_id res chain seq x y z
N MET A 1 17.73 -23.64 -9.64
CA MET A 1 16.70 -22.62 -9.92
C MET A 1 17.06 -21.98 -11.25
N PRO A 2 16.18 -22.01 -12.27
CA PRO A 2 16.39 -21.19 -13.46
C PRO A 2 16.46 -19.71 -13.04
N PRO A 3 17.28 -18.88 -13.70
CA PRO A 3 17.29 -17.44 -13.44
C PRO A 3 15.86 -16.92 -13.65
N LEU A 4 15.38 -16.12 -12.70
CA LEU A 4 14.14 -15.37 -12.90
C LEU A 4 14.37 -14.53 -14.15
N SER A 5 13.73 -14.91 -15.26
CA SER A 5 13.71 -14.12 -16.48
C SER A 5 13.34 -12.70 -16.05
N GLU A 6 14.24 -11.75 -16.30
CA GLU A 6 14.11 -10.36 -15.89
C GLU A 6 13.06 -9.68 -16.79
N LYS A 7 11.80 -10.15 -16.69
CA LYS A 7 10.66 -9.48 -17.29
C LYS A 7 10.46 -8.20 -16.51
N SER A 8 10.86 -7.09 -17.12
CA SER A 8 10.48 -5.78 -16.64
C SER A 8 9.00 -5.56 -16.95
N TYR A 9 8.20 -5.39 -15.90
CA TYR A 9 6.80 -5.01 -16.03
C TYR A 9 6.68 -3.51 -16.24
N SER A 10 5.81 -3.09 -17.13
CA SER A 10 5.42 -1.68 -17.24
C SER A 10 4.69 -1.22 -15.97
N PRO A 11 4.63 0.09 -15.69
CA PRO A 11 3.88 0.61 -14.55
C PRO A 11 2.40 0.20 -14.54
N ALA A 12 1.79 0.00 -15.72
CA ALA A 12 0.40 -0.43 -15.84
C ALA A 12 0.24 -1.92 -15.49
N GLU A 13 1.15 -2.77 -15.97
CA GLU A 13 1.16 -4.20 -15.63
C GLU A 13 1.40 -4.39 -14.13
N THR A 14 2.36 -3.68 -13.55
CA THR A 14 2.60 -3.71 -12.10
C THR A 14 1.38 -3.28 -11.31
N ALA A 15 0.71 -2.19 -11.69
CA ALA A 15 -0.51 -1.74 -11.02
C ALA A 15 -1.65 -2.76 -11.13
N THR A 16 -1.77 -3.45 -12.27
CA THR A 16 -2.78 -4.51 -12.48
C THR A 16 -2.52 -5.70 -11.56
N ILE A 17 -1.25 -6.17 -11.49
CA ILE A 17 -0.86 -7.25 -10.58
C ILE A 17 -1.18 -6.90 -9.12
N LEU A 18 -0.90 -5.66 -8.73
CA LEU A 18 -1.22 -5.20 -7.38
C LEU A 18 -2.73 -5.13 -7.16
N LEU A 19 -3.51 -4.61 -8.12
CA LEU A 19 -4.98 -4.62 -8.04
C LEU A 19 -5.53 -6.03 -7.86
N ASP A 20 -5.03 -7.02 -8.61
CA ASP A 20 -5.45 -8.43 -8.45
C ASP A 20 -5.17 -8.94 -7.02
N PHE A 21 -4.07 -8.52 -6.41
CA PHE A 21 -3.78 -8.82 -5.01
C PHE A 21 -4.77 -8.15 -4.04
N TYR A 22 -5.11 -6.87 -4.24
CA TYR A 22 -6.16 -6.20 -3.44
C TYR A 22 -7.53 -6.88 -3.62
N LEU A 23 -7.85 -7.32 -4.83
CA LEU A 23 -9.07 -8.07 -5.11
C LEU A 23 -9.07 -9.45 -4.45
N LEU A 24 -7.90 -10.09 -4.28
CA LEU A 24 -7.80 -11.29 -3.46
C LEU A 24 -8.08 -10.97 -1.99
N LEU A 25 -7.53 -9.87 -1.47
CA LEU A 25 -7.73 -9.47 -0.07
C LEU A 25 -9.20 -9.22 0.29
N ILE A 26 -10.01 -8.66 -0.62
CA ILE A 26 -11.46 -8.50 -0.37
C ILE A 26 -12.23 -9.83 -0.32
N THR A 27 -11.67 -10.93 -0.83
CA THR A 27 -12.30 -12.25 -0.71
C THR A 27 -12.02 -12.92 0.64
N LEU A 28 -10.95 -12.49 1.33
CA LEU A 28 -10.44 -13.17 2.52
C LEU A 28 -10.57 -12.35 3.79
N HIS A 29 -10.27 -11.05 3.71
CA HIS A 29 -9.92 -10.26 4.90
C HIS A 29 -10.59 -8.89 4.99
N TYR A 30 -11.13 -8.35 3.89
CA TYR A 30 -11.71 -7.01 3.84
C TYR A 30 -13.08 -7.01 3.19
N ASP A 31 -13.94 -6.07 3.60
CA ASP A 31 -15.14 -5.75 2.83
C ASP A 31 -14.73 -5.05 1.51
N ALA A 32 -15.33 -5.50 0.40
CA ALA A 32 -15.14 -4.90 -0.92
C ALA A 32 -15.52 -3.41 -0.96
N GLN A 33 -16.47 -2.96 -0.11
CA GLN A 33 -16.87 -1.56 -0.03
C GLN A 33 -15.76 -0.63 0.49
N CYS A 34 -14.77 -1.20 1.16
CA CYS A 34 -13.65 -0.45 1.71
C CYS A 34 -12.53 -0.21 0.70
N LEU A 35 -12.54 -0.91 -0.45
CA LEU A 35 -11.51 -0.75 -1.47
C LEU A 35 -11.77 0.54 -2.27
N LYS A 36 -10.87 1.52 -2.13
CA LYS A 36 -10.87 2.75 -2.93
C LYS A 36 -10.00 2.55 -4.17
N VAL A 37 -10.63 2.68 -5.33
CA VAL A 37 -9.97 2.54 -6.64
C VAL A 37 -9.59 3.93 -7.17
N PRO A 38 -8.40 4.11 -7.75
CA PRO A 38 -7.96 5.40 -8.27
C PRO A 38 -8.84 5.89 -9.44
N PRO A 39 -8.98 7.22 -9.59
CA PRO A 39 -9.47 7.83 -10.81
C PRO A 39 -8.60 7.48 -12.03
N ALA A 40 -9.11 7.69 -13.25
CA ALA A 40 -8.38 7.41 -14.48
C ALA A 40 -7.04 8.18 -14.57
N GLU A 41 -7.01 9.40 -14.02
CA GLU A 41 -5.86 10.29 -13.95
C GLU A 41 -4.90 9.93 -12.79
N GLY A 42 -5.30 8.99 -11.92
CA GLY A 42 -4.61 8.60 -10.70
C GLY A 42 -4.95 9.48 -9.50
N TRP A 43 -4.38 9.13 -8.34
CA TRP A 43 -4.62 9.86 -7.10
C TRP A 43 -4.03 11.29 -7.13
N PRO A 44 -4.83 12.33 -6.82
CA PRO A 44 -4.34 13.70 -6.73
C PRO A 44 -3.47 13.89 -5.48
N GLY A 45 -2.47 14.77 -5.56
CA GLY A 45 -1.65 15.17 -4.40
C GLY A 45 -0.49 14.21 -4.06
N MET A 46 -0.31 13.14 -4.83
CA MET A 46 0.76 12.16 -4.66
C MET A 46 2.16 12.77 -4.87
N GLU A 47 2.26 13.83 -5.67
CA GLU A 47 3.53 14.38 -6.17
C GLU A 47 4.44 14.86 -5.03
N ARG A 48 3.86 15.50 -4.02
CA ARG A 48 4.63 16.04 -2.88
C ARG A 48 5.23 14.92 -2.05
N LEU A 49 4.44 13.87 -1.81
CA LEU A 49 4.87 12.69 -1.08
C LEU A 49 5.95 11.92 -1.85
N LEU A 50 5.71 11.64 -3.14
CA LEU A 50 6.66 10.92 -4.00
C LEU A 50 8.01 11.65 -4.09
N LYS A 51 7.97 12.99 -4.11
CA LYS A 51 9.17 13.82 -4.06
C LYS A 51 9.90 13.70 -2.72
N GLY A 52 9.17 13.64 -1.61
CA GLY A 52 9.74 13.44 -0.27
C GLY A 52 10.47 12.10 -0.12
N PHE A 53 9.99 11.03 -0.76
CA PHE A 53 10.62 9.71 -0.74
C PHE A 53 11.77 9.55 -1.75
N GLY A 54 12.06 10.55 -2.59
CA GLY A 54 13.03 10.39 -3.67
C GLY A 54 12.64 9.31 -4.68
N SER A 55 11.34 9.05 -4.82
CA SER A 55 10.82 7.96 -5.67
C SER A 55 11.16 8.20 -7.14
N SER A 56 11.49 7.11 -7.85
CA SER A 56 11.68 7.17 -9.29
C SER A 56 10.36 7.49 -10.02
N ASN A 57 10.44 7.99 -11.25
CA ASN A 57 9.26 8.27 -12.08
C ASN A 57 8.37 7.01 -12.23
N MET A 58 9.02 5.84 -12.39
CA MET A 58 8.33 4.55 -12.48
C MET A 58 7.52 4.23 -11.23
N VAL A 59 8.12 4.39 -10.04
CA VAL A 59 7.41 4.20 -8.76
C VAL A 59 6.25 5.18 -8.65
N GLY A 60 6.45 6.44 -9.04
CA GLY A 60 5.37 7.43 -9.03
C GLY A 60 4.19 7.06 -9.93
N GLN A 61 4.45 6.56 -11.14
CA GLN A 61 3.39 6.11 -12.05
C GLN A 61 2.63 4.89 -11.52
N VAL A 62 3.33 3.97 -10.85
CA VAL A 62 2.71 2.81 -10.20
C VAL A 62 1.85 3.28 -9.03
N MET A 63 2.40 4.05 -8.09
CA MET A 63 1.70 4.51 -6.88
C MET A 63 0.39 5.23 -7.19
N LYS A 64 0.37 6.07 -8.22
CA LYS A 64 -0.86 6.77 -8.67
C LYS A 64 -2.01 5.85 -9.07
N ARG A 65 -1.73 4.58 -9.35
CA ARG A 65 -2.67 3.56 -9.86
C ARG A 65 -2.95 2.45 -8.86
N ILE A 66 -2.35 2.45 -7.68
CA ILE A 66 -2.59 1.41 -6.68
C ILE A 66 -3.85 1.77 -5.87
N PRO A 67 -4.80 0.83 -5.68
CA PRO A 67 -5.91 0.97 -4.74
C PRO A 67 -5.45 1.04 -3.28
N TYR A 68 -6.32 1.47 -2.38
CA TYR A 68 -6.09 1.34 -0.93
C TYR A 68 -7.38 0.99 -0.20
N PHE A 69 -7.26 0.53 1.05
CA PHE A 69 -8.39 0.28 1.93
C PHE A 69 -8.58 1.45 2.89
N ASP A 70 -9.82 1.86 3.09
CA ASP A 70 -10.19 2.84 4.10
C ASP A 70 -9.84 2.34 5.52
N ASN A 71 -9.22 3.19 6.34
CA ASN A 71 -8.77 2.85 7.70
C ASN A 71 -9.90 2.46 8.65
N ASP A 72 -11.09 3.01 8.43
CA ASP A 72 -12.26 2.76 9.29
C ASP A 72 -12.95 1.43 8.95
N CYS A 73 -12.40 0.66 8.01
CA CYS A 73 -12.91 -0.66 7.67
C CYS A 73 -12.59 -1.69 8.75
N GLU A 74 -13.57 -2.53 9.11
CA GLU A 74 -13.27 -3.75 9.85
C GLU A 74 -12.42 -4.68 8.97
N ASP A 75 -11.21 -4.98 9.44
CA ASP A 75 -10.34 -5.96 8.82
C ASP A 75 -10.23 -7.22 9.67
N PHE A 76 -10.23 -8.37 8.99
CA PHE A 76 -10.01 -9.67 9.60
C PHE A 76 -8.54 -10.08 9.46
N ILE A 77 -7.63 -9.10 9.39
CA ILE A 77 -6.20 -9.39 9.39
C ILE A 77 -5.74 -9.52 10.83
N HIS A 78 -4.94 -10.55 11.07
CA HIS A 78 -4.26 -10.74 12.33
C HIS A 78 -3.54 -9.46 12.75
N TYR A 79 -3.72 -9.02 14.00
CA TYR A 79 -3.28 -7.71 14.53
C TYR A 79 -1.79 -7.36 14.30
N THR A 80 -0.94 -8.36 14.02
CA THR A 80 0.48 -8.19 13.65
C THR A 80 0.70 -7.77 12.19
N SER A 81 -0.32 -7.71 11.36
CA SER A 81 -0.27 -7.33 9.96
C SER A 81 -1.35 -6.28 9.70
N ARG A 82 -1.01 -5.00 9.87
CA ARG A 82 -1.91 -3.90 9.50
C ARG A 82 -1.49 -3.30 8.17
N LEU A 83 -2.43 -3.20 7.24
CA LEU A 83 -2.26 -2.40 6.03
C LEU A 83 -2.29 -0.92 6.41
N LEU A 84 -1.36 -0.14 5.86
CA LEU A 84 -1.25 1.29 6.12
C LEU A 84 -2.06 2.07 5.09
N ASP A 85 -3.00 2.87 5.56
CA ASP A 85 -3.74 3.80 4.72
C ASP A 85 -2.90 5.05 4.42
N TYR A 86 -2.58 5.17 3.15
CA TYR A 86 -1.64 6.14 2.61
C TYR A 86 -1.98 7.62 2.91
N PRO A 87 -3.24 8.10 2.83
CA PRO A 87 -3.60 9.49 3.12
C PRO A 87 -3.42 9.87 4.60
N THR A 88 -3.33 8.88 5.49
CA THR A 88 -3.18 9.09 6.93
C THR A 88 -1.74 9.05 7.41
N LEU A 89 -0.79 8.83 6.51
CA LEU A 89 0.63 8.85 6.82
C LEU A 89 1.08 10.29 7.14
N PRO A 90 1.56 10.60 8.37
CA PRO A 90 2.36 11.78 8.65
C PRO A 90 3.51 11.94 7.66
N GLU A 91 3.85 13.21 7.41
CA GLU A 91 4.93 13.59 6.50
C GLU A 91 6.31 13.04 6.94
N ASP A 92 6.46 12.64 8.20
CA ASP A 92 7.67 12.01 8.77
C ASP A 92 7.42 10.53 9.12
N CYS A 93 8.13 9.64 8.44
CA CYS A 93 8.04 8.20 8.63
C CYS A 93 8.77 7.67 9.88
N GLY A 94 9.61 8.48 10.54
CA GLY A 94 10.37 8.05 11.72
C GLY A 94 9.49 7.66 12.91
N GLU A 95 8.38 8.38 13.09
CA GLU A 95 7.43 8.19 14.20
C GLU A 95 6.71 6.82 14.12
N TYR A 96 6.53 6.28 12.92
CA TYR A 96 5.93 4.95 12.70
C TYR A 96 6.85 3.80 13.09
N GLN A 97 8.16 3.92 12.84
CA GLN A 97 9.11 2.88 13.24
C GLN A 97 9.19 2.75 14.77
N GLU A 98 8.93 3.83 15.49
CA GLU A 98 8.91 3.85 16.94
C GLU A 98 7.59 3.28 17.49
N LYS A 99 6.43 3.66 16.91
CA LYS A 99 5.13 3.05 17.24
C LYS A 99 5.08 1.55 16.97
N MET A 100 5.60 1.09 15.83
CA MET A 100 5.62 -0.35 15.51
C MET A 100 6.56 -1.12 16.44
N ARG A 101 7.70 -0.52 16.86
CA ARG A 101 8.57 -1.11 17.87
C ARG A 101 7.89 -1.19 19.25
N TYR A 102 7.15 -0.15 19.64
CA TYR A 102 6.44 -0.09 20.91
C TYR A 102 5.33 -1.16 21.02
N ILE A 103 4.54 -1.34 19.96
CA ILE A 103 3.49 -2.37 19.90
C ILE A 103 4.13 -3.77 20.01
N GLN A 104 5.20 -4.03 19.27
CA GLN A 104 5.90 -5.32 19.31
C GLN A 104 6.59 -5.62 20.65
N SER A 105 6.95 -4.58 21.43
CA SER A 105 7.56 -4.75 22.76
C SER A 105 6.55 -5.03 23.87
N ASN A 106 5.31 -4.54 23.74
CA ASN A 106 4.28 -4.66 24.78
C ASN A 106 3.41 -5.92 24.68
N GLU A 107 3.53 -6.70 23.60
CA GLU A 107 2.76 -7.93 23.37
C GLU A 107 3.52 -9.23 23.74
N ARG A 108 4.68 -9.12 24.42
CA ARG A 108 5.42 -10.28 24.97
C ARG A 108 5.21 -10.50 26.48
N LEU A 109 4.00 -10.26 26.98
CA LEU A 109 3.58 -10.60 28.34
C LEU A 109 2.32 -11.46 28.32
#